data_AF-A0A4R2KZA7-F1
#
_entry.id   AF-A0A4R2KZA7-F1
#
_cell.length_a   1.000
_cell.length_b   1.000
_cell.length_c   1.000
_cell.angle_alpha   90.00
_cell.angle_beta   90.00
_cell.angle_gamma   90.00
#
_symmetry.space_group_name_H-M   'P 1'
#
loop_
_entity.id
_entity.type
_entity.pdbx_description
1 polymer ?
#
loop_
_entity_poly.entity_id
_entity_poly.type
_entity_poly.pdbx_seq_one_letter_code
_entity_poly.pdbx_strand_id
1 'polypeptide(L)'
;MQEHRKRWLSLSVAIASGISLGAAAAPDSMPVKEGHTAGLTLAMAAEGEGEGTVAMGKGEGEGEGGEGEGAMGEGEGGMGEGEGGEGEGEGASGPADLKADDQAYLTRLGLIRGHLRVGYELYRDGHIEMAITHMKHPRDELYAGLVPAMEARDAALFDTELSTLAERVTADAGAAEVEAAYAALEQRIVNAETVASVSLKTALLSVMDLVRTAGEEYALGVEEGRLVNRHEYQDAYGFTEIAKQRLRDLPAEVRAQSPETVERVQQLLADLNDLWPDIAPGDSVDGEPSRLYGTAARIEIAALGL
;
A
#
# COMPACT_ATOMS: atom_id res chain seq x y z
N MET A 1 14.10 46.74 11.16
CA MET A 1 13.65 45.36 11.44
C MET A 1 14.54 44.44 10.64
N GLN A 2 15.23 43.53 11.32
CA GLN A 2 16.27 42.70 10.75
C GLN A 2 15.69 41.50 10.01
N GLU A 3 16.27 41.18 8.85
CA GLU A 3 16.01 39.95 8.12
C GLU A 3 16.86 38.80 8.68
N HIS A 4 16.21 37.74 9.15
CA HIS A 4 16.86 36.50 9.55
C HIS A 4 16.89 35.52 8.38
N ARG A 5 18.02 35.48 7.65
CA ARG A 5 18.35 34.38 6.73
C ARG A 5 18.91 33.20 7.54
N LYS A 6 18.15 32.12 7.65
CA LYS A 6 18.64 30.84 8.22
C LYS A 6 19.50 30.12 7.18
N ARG A 7 20.78 29.93 7.49
CA ARG A 7 21.73 29.11 6.73
C ARG A 7 21.73 27.71 7.32
N TRP A 8 21.52 26.69 6.49
CA TRP A 8 21.71 25.30 6.90
C TRP A 8 23.09 24.83 6.43
N LEU A 9 23.93 24.42 7.37
CA LEU A 9 25.19 23.71 7.13
C LEU A 9 24.86 22.23 6.94
N SER A 10 25.27 21.63 5.83
CA SER A 10 25.31 20.19 5.65
C SER A 10 26.62 19.64 6.24
N LEU A 11 26.50 18.68 7.17
CA LEU A 11 27.63 17.95 7.75
C LEU A 11 27.76 16.61 7.02
N SER A 12 28.80 16.46 6.20
CA SER A 12 29.12 15.18 5.54
C SER A 12 29.90 14.28 6.49
N VAL A 13 29.37 13.10 6.79
CA VAL A 13 30.11 12.01 7.44
C VAL A 13 30.56 11.02 6.38
N ALA A 14 31.87 10.83 6.26
CA ALA A 14 32.50 9.80 5.45
C ALA A 14 32.75 8.55 6.32
N ILE A 15 32.28 7.39 5.88
CA ILE A 15 32.64 6.09 6.50
C ILE A 15 33.53 5.34 5.51
N ALA A 16 34.73 5.02 6.01
CA ALA A 16 35.79 4.32 5.30
C ALA A 16 35.57 2.80 5.31
N SER A 17 35.85 2.18 4.16
CA SER A 17 35.77 0.75 3.90
C SER A 17 36.83 -0.05 4.67
N GLY A 18 36.43 -1.17 5.29
CA GLY A 18 37.32 -2.17 5.86
C GLY A 18 37.05 -3.55 5.25
N ILE A 19 37.95 -3.99 4.37
CA ILE A 19 37.99 -5.35 3.80
C ILE A 19 38.64 -6.28 4.83
N SER A 20 38.10 -7.49 5.03
CA SER A 20 38.88 -8.60 5.56
C SER A 20 38.49 -9.92 4.89
N LEU A 21 39.50 -10.51 4.26
CA LEU A 21 39.54 -11.78 3.55
C LEU A 21 39.68 -12.92 4.56
N GLY A 22 38.96 -14.03 4.38
CA GLY A 22 39.20 -15.27 5.12
C GLY A 22 38.60 -16.47 4.39
N ALA A 23 39.47 -17.36 3.88
CA ALA A 23 39.13 -18.52 3.07
C ALA A 23 39.45 -19.85 3.79
N ALA A 24 38.76 -20.90 3.33
CA ALA A 24 39.01 -22.35 3.53
C ALA A 24 38.68 -22.92 4.93
N ALA A 25 38.22 -24.17 5.13
CA ALA A 25 38.18 -25.39 4.31
C ALA A 25 37.11 -26.37 4.86
N ALA A 26 36.53 -27.22 3.99
CA ALA A 26 35.78 -28.42 4.37
C ALA A 26 36.71 -29.59 4.74
N PRO A 27 36.21 -30.66 5.39
CA PRO A 27 36.19 -31.91 4.63
C PRO A 27 34.93 -32.78 4.79
N ASP A 28 34.81 -33.60 3.76
CA ASP A 28 33.84 -34.61 3.36
C ASP A 28 33.92 -35.90 4.22
N SER A 29 32.77 -36.53 4.52
CA SER A 29 32.67 -37.98 4.76
C SER A 29 31.21 -38.43 4.98
N MET A 30 30.61 -39.04 3.96
CA MET A 30 29.59 -40.11 4.03
C MET A 30 30.33 -41.46 3.93
N PRO A 31 29.82 -42.65 4.39
CA PRO A 31 28.59 -43.23 3.81
C PRO A 31 27.78 -44.30 4.60
N VAL A 32 26.66 -44.70 3.96
CA VAL A 32 25.94 -46.01 3.91
C VAL A 32 24.64 -46.22 4.70
N LYS A 33 23.72 -46.84 3.95
CA LYS A 33 22.29 -47.21 4.08
C LYS A 33 22.00 -48.42 4.96
N GLU A 34 20.74 -48.52 5.40
CA GLU A 34 19.75 -49.64 5.33
C GLU A 34 18.53 -49.22 6.19
N GLY A 35 17.24 -49.48 5.96
CA GLY A 35 16.45 -50.32 5.06
C GLY A 35 15.18 -50.79 5.82
N HIS A 36 14.01 -50.80 5.15
CA HIS A 36 12.71 -51.42 5.56
C HIS A 36 11.87 -50.71 6.65
N THR A 37 10.52 -50.64 6.63
CA THR A 37 9.44 -51.38 5.95
C THR A 37 8.12 -50.58 5.98
N ALA A 38 7.24 -50.85 5.01
CA ALA A 38 5.87 -50.37 4.90
C ALA A 38 4.93 -50.93 5.99
N GLY A 39 3.86 -50.19 6.30
CA GLY A 39 2.73 -50.61 7.13
C GLY A 39 1.49 -49.75 6.86
N LEU A 40 0.51 -50.37 6.20
CA LEU A 40 -0.79 -49.89 5.75
C LEU A 40 -1.86 -50.10 6.85
N THR A 41 -2.80 -49.16 7.05
CA THR A 41 -4.25 -49.28 7.44
C THR A 41 -4.74 -47.92 7.96
N LEU A 42 -5.71 -47.20 7.38
CA LEU A 42 -7.13 -47.40 7.03
C LEU A 42 -8.14 -47.25 8.20
N ALA A 43 -8.97 -46.19 8.03
CA ALA A 43 -10.35 -45.95 8.50
C ALA A 43 -10.66 -45.66 9.98
N MET A 44 -11.35 -44.53 10.23
CA MET A 44 -12.80 -44.55 10.47
C MET A 44 -13.43 -43.15 10.43
N ALA A 45 -14.65 -43.10 9.89
CA ALA A 45 -15.58 -41.99 9.84
C ALA A 45 -16.31 -41.81 11.18
N ALA A 46 -16.84 -40.61 11.42
CA ALA A 46 -17.99 -40.39 12.30
C ALA A 46 -18.80 -39.17 11.81
N GLU A 47 -19.98 -39.47 11.28
CA GLU A 47 -21.10 -38.54 11.07
C GLU A 47 -21.71 -38.15 12.43
N GLY A 48 -22.31 -36.96 12.49
CA GLY A 48 -23.08 -36.50 13.63
C GLY A 48 -24.16 -35.54 13.17
N GLU A 49 -25.33 -36.08 12.85
CA GLU A 49 -26.59 -35.35 12.68
C GLU A 49 -27.13 -34.86 14.03
N GLY A 50 -27.83 -33.72 14.02
CA GLY A 50 -28.53 -33.18 15.18
C GLY A 50 -29.62 -32.19 14.75
N GLU A 51 -30.79 -32.72 14.40
CA GLU A 51 -32.04 -31.96 14.29
C GLU A 51 -32.61 -31.64 15.69
N GLY A 52 -33.16 -30.44 15.85
CA GLY A 52 -33.92 -30.00 17.02
C GLY A 52 -34.84 -28.84 16.67
N THR A 53 -36.14 -29.08 16.78
CA THR A 53 -37.24 -28.31 16.19
C THR A 53 -37.94 -27.34 17.16
N VAL A 54 -38.51 -26.25 16.59
CA VAL A 54 -39.66 -25.39 16.98
C VAL A 54 -39.72 -24.65 18.33
N ALA A 55 -39.96 -23.33 18.27
CA ALA A 55 -41.19 -22.71 18.80
C ALA A 55 -41.41 -21.27 18.26
N MET A 56 -42.60 -21.03 17.71
CA MET A 56 -43.14 -19.73 17.34
C MET A 56 -43.57 -18.91 18.58
N GLY A 57 -43.45 -17.59 18.48
CA GLY A 57 -44.12 -16.62 19.37
C GLY A 57 -44.48 -15.35 18.60
N LYS A 58 -45.76 -15.25 18.23
CA LYS A 58 -46.39 -14.11 17.54
C LYS A 58 -46.77 -13.05 18.58
N GLY A 59 -46.58 -11.76 18.27
CA GLY A 59 -47.04 -10.64 19.10
C GLY A 59 -47.13 -9.35 18.30
N GLU A 60 -48.32 -9.08 17.75
CA GLU A 60 -48.76 -7.80 17.18
C GLU A 60 -49.06 -6.80 18.32
N GLY A 61 -48.85 -5.51 18.09
CA GLY A 61 -49.25 -4.44 19.01
C GLY A 61 -49.03 -3.06 18.42
N GLU A 62 -50.07 -2.52 17.79
CA GLU A 62 -50.21 -1.12 17.35
C GLU A 62 -50.42 -0.18 18.56
N GLY A 63 -50.02 1.09 18.43
CA GLY A 63 -50.36 2.16 19.37
C GLY A 63 -49.85 3.53 18.92
N GLU A 64 -50.76 4.37 18.44
CA GLU A 64 -50.58 5.78 18.05
C GLU A 64 -50.23 6.71 19.23
N GLY A 65 -49.50 7.79 18.91
CA GLY A 65 -49.88 9.17 19.25
C GLY A 65 -49.60 9.71 20.66
N GLY A 66 -48.76 10.75 20.74
CA GLY A 66 -48.70 11.64 21.91
C GLY A 66 -47.53 12.62 21.90
N GLU A 67 -47.81 13.88 21.57
CA GLU A 67 -46.92 15.05 21.68
C GLU A 67 -46.59 15.39 23.15
N GLY A 68 -45.43 16.02 23.41
CA GLY A 68 -45.24 16.82 24.63
C GLY A 68 -43.82 16.85 25.24
N GLU A 69 -43.07 17.89 24.87
CA GLU A 69 -42.11 18.69 25.66
C GLU A 69 -41.26 18.08 26.81
N GLY A 70 -39.93 18.19 26.66
CA GLY A 70 -39.04 18.81 27.65
C GLY A 70 -38.49 17.93 28.80
N ALA A 71 -37.23 17.50 28.67
CA ALA A 71 -36.34 17.32 29.82
C ALA A 71 -34.87 17.34 29.37
N MET A 72 -34.10 18.26 29.95
CA MET A 72 -32.65 18.27 29.91
C MET A 72 -32.12 16.98 30.55
N GLY A 73 -31.25 16.28 29.83
CA GLY A 73 -30.50 15.13 30.33
C GLY A 73 -29.09 15.20 29.78
N GLU A 74 -28.16 15.60 30.64
CA GLU A 74 -26.72 15.51 30.40
C GLU A 74 -26.33 14.05 30.13
N GLY A 75 -25.63 13.83 29.03
CA GLY A 75 -25.06 12.55 28.63
C GLY A 75 -23.75 12.81 27.91
N GLU A 76 -22.69 13.00 28.70
CA GLU A 76 -21.30 12.94 28.25
C GLU A 76 -21.00 11.56 27.65
N GLY A 77 -20.23 11.51 26.57
CA GLY A 77 -19.65 10.24 26.11
C GLY A 77 -19.15 10.22 24.68
N GLY A 78 -17.98 10.80 24.45
CA GLY A 78 -17.03 10.29 23.44
C GLY A 78 -17.31 10.66 21.99
N MET A 79 -17.09 11.92 21.62
CA MET A 79 -16.66 12.24 20.27
C MET A 79 -15.23 11.70 20.12
N GLY A 80 -15.08 10.58 19.43
CA GLY A 80 -13.78 10.13 18.94
C GLY A 80 -13.36 11.06 17.82
N GLU A 81 -12.59 12.10 18.16
CA GLU A 81 -11.78 12.83 17.20
C GLU A 81 -10.71 11.86 16.68
N GLY A 82 -10.98 11.26 15.51
CA GLY A 82 -9.95 10.60 14.74
C GLY A 82 -9.08 11.68 14.12
N GLU A 83 -7.92 11.94 14.72
CA GLU A 83 -6.82 12.69 14.09
C GLU A 83 -6.43 11.95 12.81
N GLY A 84 -6.98 12.38 11.67
CA GLY A 84 -6.44 12.07 10.36
C GLY A 84 -5.10 12.78 10.25
N GLY A 85 -4.01 12.04 10.35
CA GLY A 85 -2.70 12.53 9.99
C GLY A 85 -2.76 13.03 8.56
N GLU A 86 -2.53 14.33 8.37
CA GLU A 86 -2.40 14.95 7.06
C GLU A 86 -1.22 14.26 6.36
N GLY A 87 -1.40 13.79 5.11
CA GLY A 87 -0.37 13.07 4.34
C GLY A 87 0.84 13.95 3.99
N GLU A 88 1.70 14.21 4.97
CA GLU A 88 2.80 15.18 4.88
C GLU A 88 3.87 14.76 3.85
N GLY A 89 3.96 13.48 3.47
CA GLY A 89 4.92 12.96 2.48
C GLY A 89 4.42 12.98 1.03
N GLU A 90 3.14 12.69 0.78
CA GLU A 90 2.62 12.45 -0.58
C GLU A 90 2.41 13.72 -1.42
N GLY A 91 2.30 14.87 -0.75
CA GLY A 91 2.22 16.19 -1.39
C GLY A 91 3.56 16.71 -1.93
N ALA A 92 4.68 16.05 -1.63
CA ALA A 92 6.03 16.56 -1.89
C ALA A 92 6.60 16.22 -3.27
N SER A 93 5.85 15.53 -4.14
CA SER A 93 6.17 15.51 -5.57
C SER A 93 6.16 16.98 -6.05
N GLY A 94 7.32 17.51 -6.46
CA GLY A 94 7.56 18.94 -6.68
C GLY A 94 6.59 19.63 -7.68
N PRO A 95 6.85 20.86 -8.16
CA PRO A 95 5.90 21.62 -8.99
C PRO A 95 5.75 21.09 -10.44
N ALA A 96 5.80 19.77 -10.64
CA ALA A 96 5.57 19.11 -11.90
C ALA A 96 4.12 19.35 -12.36
N ASP A 97 3.98 19.76 -13.61
CA ASP A 97 2.67 19.93 -14.23
C ASP A 97 2.13 18.55 -14.62
N LEU A 98 1.25 17.99 -13.79
CA LEU A 98 0.61 16.69 -14.04
C LEU A 98 -0.07 16.61 -15.42
N LYS A 99 -0.41 17.73 -16.05
CA LYS A 99 -1.01 17.78 -17.39
C LYS A 99 -0.04 17.37 -18.50
N ALA A 100 1.26 17.59 -18.30
CA ALA A 100 2.29 17.39 -19.31
C ALA A 100 3.38 16.39 -18.89
N ASP A 101 3.56 16.16 -17.59
CA ASP A 101 4.56 15.25 -17.05
C ASP A 101 3.99 13.85 -16.84
N ASP A 102 4.33 12.93 -17.74
CA ASP A 102 3.88 11.52 -17.67
C ASP A 102 4.41 10.79 -16.44
N GLN A 103 5.64 11.11 -15.98
CA GLN A 103 6.20 10.50 -14.78
C GLN A 103 5.35 10.92 -13.58
N ALA A 104 5.14 12.23 -13.39
CA ALA A 104 4.39 12.74 -12.25
C ALA A 104 2.92 12.29 -12.26
N TYR A 105 2.29 12.24 -13.45
CA TYR A 105 0.92 11.73 -13.62
C TYR A 105 0.80 10.25 -13.24
N LEU A 106 1.72 9.40 -13.73
CA LEU A 106 1.76 7.98 -13.37
C LEU A 106 2.08 7.76 -11.89
N THR A 107 2.94 8.59 -11.30
CA THR A 107 3.26 8.54 -9.87
C THR A 107 2.00 8.84 -9.05
N ARG A 108 1.26 9.91 -9.38
CA ARG A 108 0.02 10.27 -8.66
C ARG A 108 -1.05 9.17 -8.74
N LEU A 109 -1.25 8.56 -9.91
CA LEU A 109 -2.14 7.39 -10.06
C LEU A 109 -1.65 6.19 -9.23
N GLY A 110 -0.33 5.99 -9.17
CA GLY A 110 0.27 4.91 -8.39
C GLY A 110 0.10 5.09 -6.87
N LEU A 111 0.20 6.33 -6.36
CA LEU A 111 -0.07 6.64 -4.95
C LEU A 111 -1.53 6.36 -4.60
N ILE A 112 -2.48 6.83 -5.42
CA ILE A 112 -3.92 6.49 -5.27
C ILE A 112 -4.10 4.97 -5.21
N ARG A 113 -3.48 4.23 -6.13
CA ARG A 113 -3.58 2.77 -6.17
C ARG A 113 -2.97 2.11 -4.93
N GLY A 114 -1.91 2.67 -4.35
CA GLY A 114 -1.26 2.15 -3.14
C GLY A 114 -2.18 2.14 -1.94
N HIS A 115 -2.77 3.29 -1.62
CA HIS A 115 -3.81 3.41 -0.58
C HIS A 115 -4.94 2.40 -0.76
N LEU A 116 -5.50 2.35 -1.97
CA LEU A 116 -6.64 1.49 -2.26
C LEU A 116 -6.30 0.01 -2.09
N ARG A 117 -5.09 -0.38 -2.51
CA ARG A 117 -4.59 -1.74 -2.32
C ARG A 117 -4.46 -2.09 -0.85
N VAL A 118 -3.89 -1.20 -0.05
CA VAL A 118 -3.73 -1.38 1.39
C VAL A 118 -5.09 -1.55 2.07
N GLY A 119 -6.03 -0.66 1.81
CA GLY A 119 -7.36 -0.75 2.38
C GLY A 119 -8.11 -2.02 1.94
N TYR A 120 -7.95 -2.44 0.68
CA TYR A 120 -8.52 -3.71 0.19
C TYR A 120 -7.91 -4.94 0.89
N GLU A 121 -6.58 -4.99 1.04
CA GLU A 121 -5.90 -6.09 1.74
C GLU A 121 -6.29 -6.13 3.22
N LEU A 122 -6.30 -5.00 3.92
CA LEU A 122 -6.76 -4.89 5.30
C LEU A 122 -8.22 -5.34 5.48
N TYR A 123 -9.10 -4.97 4.54
CA TYR A 123 -10.49 -5.41 4.58
C TYR A 123 -10.60 -6.94 4.49
N ARG A 124 -9.85 -7.56 3.57
CA ARG A 124 -9.80 -9.02 3.40
C ARG A 124 -9.28 -9.74 4.63
N ASP A 125 -8.37 -9.12 5.35
CA ASP A 125 -7.79 -9.66 6.59
C ASP A 125 -8.66 -9.35 7.83
N GLY A 126 -9.80 -8.67 7.65
CA GLY A 126 -10.76 -8.35 8.71
C GLY A 126 -10.41 -7.11 9.52
N HIS A 127 -9.41 -6.33 9.11
CA HIS A 127 -9.01 -5.06 9.72
C HIS A 127 -9.86 -3.89 9.19
N ILE A 128 -11.18 -3.96 9.36
CA ILE A 128 -12.16 -3.06 8.73
C ILE A 128 -11.91 -1.58 9.08
N GLU A 129 -11.65 -1.25 10.34
CA GLU A 129 -11.39 0.14 10.75
C GLU A 129 -10.14 0.71 10.09
N MET A 130 -9.07 -0.10 9.97
CA MET A 130 -7.86 0.32 9.26
C MET A 130 -8.15 0.46 7.76
N ALA A 131 -8.91 -0.45 7.17
CA ALA A 131 -9.30 -0.39 5.77
C ALA A 131 -10.06 0.89 5.42
N ILE A 132 -10.99 1.34 6.28
CA ILE A 132 -11.78 2.57 6.08
C ILE A 132 -10.88 3.79 6.00
N THR A 133 -9.83 3.85 6.81
CA THR A 133 -8.87 4.97 6.83
C THR A 133 -8.23 5.17 5.45
N HIS A 134 -7.76 4.08 4.84
CA HIS A 134 -7.15 4.06 3.51
C HIS A 134 -8.10 4.37 2.34
N MET A 135 -9.41 4.41 2.58
CA MET A 135 -10.40 4.77 1.55
C MET A 135 -10.66 6.28 1.44
N LYS A 136 -10.31 7.06 2.48
CA LYS A 136 -10.64 8.49 2.54
C LYS A 136 -9.59 9.36 1.83
N HIS A 137 -8.32 9.18 2.19
CA HIS A 137 -7.22 10.02 1.73
C HIS A 137 -7.07 10.11 0.19
N PRO A 138 -7.24 9.02 -0.58
CA PRO A 138 -7.06 9.08 -2.03
C PRO A 138 -8.01 10.03 -2.74
N ARG A 139 -9.25 10.17 -2.23
CA ARG A 139 -10.26 11.01 -2.87
C ARG A 139 -9.99 12.49 -2.63
N ASP A 140 -9.84 12.85 -1.36
CA ASP A 140 -9.87 14.25 -0.92
C ASP A 140 -8.56 14.98 -1.26
N GLU A 141 -7.43 14.27 -1.23
CA GLU A 141 -6.11 14.88 -1.42
C GLU A 141 -5.49 14.56 -2.79
N LEU A 142 -5.44 13.29 -3.17
CA LEU A 142 -4.71 12.88 -4.37
C LEU A 142 -5.55 13.04 -5.65
N TYR A 143 -6.77 12.51 -5.64
CA TYR A 143 -7.63 12.44 -6.82
C TYR A 143 -8.20 13.82 -7.18
N ALA A 144 -8.63 14.60 -6.20
CA ALA A 144 -9.11 15.97 -6.44
C ALA A 144 -8.07 16.83 -7.19
N GLY A 145 -6.79 16.71 -6.83
CA GLY A 145 -5.69 17.39 -7.52
C GLY A 145 -5.33 16.79 -8.90
N LEU A 146 -5.71 15.53 -9.14
CA LEU A 146 -5.44 14.81 -10.38
C LEU A 146 -6.49 15.09 -11.47
N VAL A 147 -7.75 15.36 -11.10
CA VAL A 147 -8.86 15.59 -12.06
C VAL A 147 -8.51 16.60 -13.16
N PRO A 148 -7.97 17.80 -12.89
CA PRO A 148 -7.65 18.75 -13.94
C PRO A 148 -6.59 18.25 -14.94
N ALA A 149 -5.72 17.33 -14.51
CA ALA A 149 -4.72 16.70 -15.38
C ALA A 149 -5.33 15.58 -16.23
N MET A 150 -6.22 14.78 -15.64
CA MET A 150 -6.96 13.75 -16.38
C MET A 150 -7.80 14.35 -17.49
N GLU A 151 -8.54 15.43 -17.20
CA GLU A 151 -9.34 16.14 -18.21
C GLU A 151 -8.46 16.72 -19.34
N ALA A 152 -7.32 17.33 -18.99
CA ALA A 152 -6.40 17.88 -19.99
C ALA A 152 -5.75 16.80 -20.89
N ARG A 153 -5.69 15.55 -20.41
CA ARG A 153 -5.14 14.39 -21.11
C ARG A 153 -6.23 13.53 -21.77
N ASP A 154 -7.49 13.96 -21.76
CA ASP A 154 -8.66 13.20 -22.22
C ASP A 154 -8.81 11.81 -21.54
N ALA A 155 -8.34 11.66 -20.30
CA ALA A 155 -8.49 10.44 -19.52
C ALA A 155 -9.89 10.33 -18.91
N ALA A 156 -10.42 9.11 -18.83
CA ALA A 156 -11.68 8.84 -18.15
C ALA A 156 -11.52 9.01 -16.62
N LEU A 157 -12.40 9.83 -16.03
CA LEU A 157 -12.51 10.00 -14.59
C LEU A 157 -13.06 8.74 -13.90
N PHE A 158 -12.81 8.60 -12.61
CA PHE A 158 -13.20 7.42 -11.81
C PHE A 158 -13.72 7.75 -10.39
N ASP A 159 -14.26 8.96 -10.17
CA ASP A 159 -14.82 9.39 -8.87
C ASP A 159 -15.94 8.46 -8.38
N THR A 160 -16.78 7.97 -9.30
CA THR A 160 -17.88 7.06 -9.00
C THR A 160 -17.35 5.74 -8.45
N GLU A 161 -16.37 5.13 -9.12
CA GLU A 161 -15.78 3.87 -8.69
C GLU A 161 -14.99 4.03 -7.38
N LEU A 162 -14.30 5.16 -7.19
CA LEU A 162 -13.61 5.50 -5.94
C LEU A 162 -14.60 5.60 -4.77
N SER A 163 -15.68 6.35 -4.95
CA SER A 163 -16.74 6.50 -3.95
C SER A 163 -17.43 5.16 -3.67
N THR A 164 -17.69 4.37 -4.71
CA THR A 164 -18.30 3.05 -4.57
C THR A 164 -17.46 2.13 -3.69
N LEU A 165 -16.15 2.03 -3.94
CA LEU A 165 -15.29 1.20 -3.10
C LEU A 165 -15.27 1.68 -1.65
N ALA A 166 -15.11 2.98 -1.42
CA ALA A 166 -15.11 3.56 -0.08
C ALA A 166 -16.41 3.27 0.69
N GLU A 167 -17.56 3.39 0.01
CA GLU A 167 -18.88 3.06 0.56
C GLU A 167 -19.00 1.56 0.91
N ARG A 168 -18.52 0.65 0.04
CA ARG A 168 -18.58 -0.80 0.30
C ARG A 168 -17.71 -1.22 1.47
N VAL A 169 -16.51 -0.65 1.59
CA VAL A 169 -15.61 -0.89 2.73
C VAL A 169 -16.23 -0.33 4.02
N THR A 170 -16.75 0.91 3.99
CA THR A 170 -17.35 1.56 5.16
C THR A 170 -18.62 0.86 5.64
N ALA A 171 -19.42 0.33 4.72
CA ALA A 171 -20.65 -0.39 5.03
C ALA A 171 -20.42 -1.86 5.42
N ASP A 172 -19.16 -2.34 5.40
CA ASP A 172 -18.82 -3.76 5.56
C ASP A 172 -19.68 -4.66 4.65
N ALA A 173 -19.72 -4.33 3.35
CA ALA A 173 -20.62 -4.95 2.37
C ALA A 173 -20.30 -6.43 2.04
N GLY A 174 -19.28 -7.00 2.67
CA GLY A 174 -18.82 -8.36 2.45
C GLY A 174 -17.76 -8.47 1.35
N ALA A 175 -16.91 -9.50 1.46
CA ALA A 175 -15.73 -9.69 0.61
C ALA A 175 -16.03 -9.66 -0.90
N ALA A 176 -17.11 -10.30 -1.34
CA ALA A 176 -17.46 -10.36 -2.77
C ALA A 176 -17.85 -9.00 -3.35
N GLU A 177 -18.57 -8.16 -2.58
CA GLU A 177 -18.96 -6.82 -3.04
C GLU A 177 -17.77 -5.86 -3.05
N VAL A 178 -16.91 -5.93 -2.03
CA VAL A 178 -15.70 -5.13 -1.95
C VAL A 178 -14.70 -5.52 -3.05
N GLU A 179 -14.49 -6.82 -3.30
CA GLU A 179 -13.62 -7.30 -4.38
C GLU A 179 -14.12 -6.84 -5.75
N ALA A 180 -15.43 -6.93 -6.01
CA ALA A 180 -16.02 -6.45 -7.26
C ALA A 180 -15.84 -4.93 -7.45
N ALA A 181 -16.04 -4.14 -6.38
CA ALA A 181 -15.82 -2.70 -6.43
C ALA A 181 -14.34 -2.34 -6.65
N TYR A 182 -13.43 -3.03 -5.95
CA TYR A 182 -11.99 -2.83 -6.09
C TYR A 182 -11.53 -3.17 -7.51
N ALA A 183 -11.95 -4.30 -8.07
CA ALA A 183 -11.61 -4.69 -9.44
C ALA A 183 -12.15 -3.70 -10.49
N ALA A 184 -13.37 -3.18 -10.29
CA ALA A 184 -13.94 -2.17 -11.19
C ALA A 184 -13.13 -0.87 -11.16
N LEU A 185 -12.74 -0.41 -9.97
CA LEU A 185 -11.89 0.78 -9.81
C LEU A 185 -10.50 0.58 -10.42
N GLU A 186 -9.86 -0.56 -10.16
CA GLU A 186 -8.55 -0.89 -10.74
C GLU A 186 -8.57 -0.81 -12.26
N GLN A 187 -9.61 -1.34 -12.90
CA GLN A 187 -9.77 -1.25 -14.34
C GLN A 187 -9.88 0.21 -14.83
N ARG A 188 -10.51 1.10 -14.06
CA ARG A 188 -10.56 2.53 -14.40
C ARG A 188 -9.21 3.20 -14.28
N ILE A 189 -8.46 2.90 -13.22
CA ILE A 189 -7.11 3.45 -13.03
C ILE A 189 -6.20 2.96 -14.16
N VAL A 190 -6.28 1.68 -14.55
CA VAL A 190 -5.53 1.14 -15.71
C VAL A 190 -5.88 1.92 -16.99
N ASN A 191 -7.17 2.17 -17.24
CA ASN A 191 -7.58 2.97 -18.40
C ASN A 191 -7.04 4.41 -18.34
N ALA A 192 -7.04 5.03 -17.16
CA ALA A 192 -6.49 6.37 -16.94
C ALA A 192 -4.97 6.42 -17.12
N GLU A 193 -4.23 5.33 -16.91
CA GLU A 193 -2.79 5.24 -17.17
C GLU A 193 -2.48 5.18 -18.67
N THR A 194 -3.40 4.71 -19.52
CA THR A 194 -3.14 4.52 -20.98
C THR A 194 -2.91 5.81 -21.76
N VAL A 195 -3.29 6.97 -21.21
CA VAL A 195 -3.05 8.28 -21.85
C VAL A 195 -1.62 8.78 -21.67
N ALA A 196 -0.83 8.16 -20.78
CA ALA A 196 0.56 8.52 -20.54
C ALA A 196 1.50 7.72 -21.47
N SER A 197 2.61 8.34 -21.89
CA SER A 197 3.64 7.63 -22.65
C SER A 197 4.54 6.81 -21.72
N VAL A 198 4.44 5.49 -21.81
CA VAL A 198 5.22 4.57 -20.97
C VAL A 198 6.54 4.21 -21.68
N SER A 199 7.44 5.18 -21.83
CA SER A 199 8.83 4.84 -22.13
C SER A 199 9.43 4.05 -20.95
N LEU A 200 10.42 3.18 -21.19
CA LEU A 200 11.05 2.44 -20.09
C LEU A 200 11.60 3.41 -19.03
N LYS A 201 12.21 4.51 -19.46
CA LYS A 201 12.72 5.56 -18.57
C LYS A 201 11.61 6.19 -17.72
N THR A 202 10.51 6.61 -18.35
CA THR A 202 9.36 7.21 -17.64
C THR A 202 8.80 6.25 -16.60
N ALA A 203 8.65 4.97 -16.95
CA ALA A 203 8.13 3.97 -16.03
C ALA A 203 9.07 3.75 -14.83
N LEU A 204 10.38 3.64 -15.06
CA LEU A 204 11.36 3.47 -14.00
C LEU A 204 11.47 4.70 -13.09
N LEU A 205 11.37 5.90 -13.64
CA LEU A 205 11.35 7.13 -12.83
C LEU A 205 10.06 7.24 -12.00
N SER A 206 8.93 6.81 -12.53
CA SER A 206 7.70 6.76 -11.74
C SER A 206 7.74 5.67 -10.65
N VAL A 207 8.36 4.52 -10.91
CA VAL A 207 8.68 3.50 -9.88
C VAL A 207 9.60 4.10 -8.81
N MET A 208 10.60 4.89 -9.21
CA MET A 208 11.50 5.58 -8.28
C MET A 208 10.74 6.54 -7.37
N ASP A 209 9.85 7.37 -7.91
CA ASP A 209 9.06 8.31 -7.10
C ASP A 209 8.18 7.58 -6.09
N LEU A 210 7.51 6.48 -6.49
CA LEU A 210 6.71 5.68 -5.56
C LEU A 210 7.55 5.13 -4.40
N VAL A 211 8.75 4.61 -4.68
CA VAL A 211 9.65 4.10 -3.63
C VAL A 211 10.21 5.22 -2.77
N ARG A 212 10.41 6.41 -3.35
CA ARG A 212 10.86 7.57 -2.61
C ARG A 212 9.79 8.03 -1.62
N THR A 213 8.55 8.18 -2.06
CA THR A 213 7.42 8.51 -1.20
C THR A 213 7.17 7.41 -0.17
N ALA A 214 7.31 6.13 -0.54
CA ALA A 214 7.30 5.05 0.45
C ALA A 214 8.38 5.24 1.54
N GLY A 215 9.56 5.75 1.20
CA GLY A 215 10.59 6.11 2.18
C GLY A 215 10.19 7.27 3.09
N GLU A 216 9.46 8.26 2.57
CA GLU A 216 8.88 9.37 3.33
C GLU A 216 7.84 8.86 4.34
N GLU A 217 6.87 8.06 3.89
CA GLU A 217 5.85 7.50 4.79
C GLU A 217 6.44 6.50 5.80
N TYR A 218 7.39 5.66 5.38
CA TYR A 218 8.04 4.74 6.32
C TYR A 218 8.80 5.49 7.43
N ALA A 219 9.40 6.64 7.11
CA ALA A 219 10.09 7.46 8.11
C ALA A 219 9.14 8.10 9.12
N LEU A 220 7.89 8.40 8.72
CA LEU A 220 6.83 8.84 9.61
C LEU A 220 6.20 7.67 10.39
N GLY A 221 6.21 6.48 9.80
CA GLY A 221 5.60 5.27 10.36
C GLY A 221 6.47 4.53 11.36
N VAL A 222 7.79 4.50 11.15
CA VAL A 222 8.74 3.70 11.93
C VAL A 222 9.90 4.56 12.42
N GLU A 223 10.04 4.66 13.75
CA GLU A 223 11.13 5.37 14.41
C GLU A 223 11.89 4.43 15.34
N GLU A 224 13.21 4.30 15.14
CA GLU A 224 14.10 3.47 15.96
C GLU A 224 13.59 2.02 16.14
N GLY A 225 13.07 1.43 15.06
CA GLY A 225 12.52 0.07 15.03
C GLY A 225 11.14 -0.09 15.69
N ARG A 226 10.48 1.03 16.05
CA ARG A 226 9.13 1.04 16.64
C ARG A 226 8.14 1.58 15.63
N LEU A 227 6.97 0.93 15.54
CA LEU A 227 5.84 1.41 14.76
C LEU A 227 5.18 2.57 15.52
N VAL A 228 5.45 3.80 15.11
CA VAL A 228 4.91 5.02 15.73
C VAL A 228 3.68 5.55 15.00
N ASN A 229 3.58 5.31 13.70
CA ASN A 229 2.39 5.58 12.91
C ASN A 229 2.11 4.41 11.97
N ARG A 230 1.09 3.62 12.34
CA ARG A 230 0.69 2.44 11.57
C ARG A 230 0.18 2.79 10.18
N HIS A 231 -0.48 3.93 10.04
CA HIS A 231 -1.05 4.39 8.78
C HIS A 231 0.06 4.60 7.74
N GLU A 232 1.07 5.39 8.07
CA GLU A 232 2.16 5.72 7.14
C GLU A 232 3.02 4.51 6.80
N TYR A 233 3.22 3.59 7.75
CA TYR A 233 3.86 2.31 7.46
C TYR A 233 3.07 1.50 6.42
N GLN A 234 1.73 1.51 6.51
CA GLN A 234 0.86 0.81 5.58
C GLN A 234 0.86 1.48 4.20
N ASP A 235 0.88 2.81 4.12
CA ASP A 235 1.02 3.53 2.84
C ASP A 235 2.37 3.25 2.18
N ALA A 236 3.45 3.26 2.96
CA ALA A 236 4.77 2.88 2.48
C ALA A 236 4.80 1.47 1.88
N TYR A 237 4.12 0.52 2.53
CA TYR A 237 3.92 -0.84 2.01
C TYR A 237 3.15 -0.81 0.68
N GLY A 238 2.01 -0.11 0.64
CA GLY A 238 1.18 0.04 -0.56
C GLY A 238 1.96 0.59 -1.76
N PHE A 239 2.68 1.69 -1.58
CA PHE A 239 3.47 2.32 -2.65
C PHE A 239 4.60 1.42 -3.14
N THR A 240 5.26 0.70 -2.23
CA THR A 240 6.29 -0.27 -2.58
C THR A 240 5.72 -1.43 -3.40
N GLU A 241 4.52 -1.88 -3.05
CA GLU A 241 3.81 -2.95 -3.75
C GLU A 241 3.31 -2.51 -5.15
N ILE A 242 2.84 -1.27 -5.30
CA ILE A 242 2.48 -0.70 -6.61
C ILE A 242 3.73 -0.47 -7.47
N ALA A 243 4.85 -0.06 -6.88
CA ALA A 243 6.13 0.05 -7.59
C ALA A 243 6.57 -1.31 -8.19
N LYS A 244 6.46 -2.39 -7.41
CA LYS A 244 6.70 -3.77 -7.89
C LYS A 244 5.74 -4.17 -9.00
N GLN A 245 4.45 -3.91 -8.82
CA GLN A 245 3.43 -4.24 -9.81
C GLN A 245 3.66 -3.52 -11.14
N ARG A 246 3.92 -2.20 -11.11
CA ARG A 246 4.20 -1.41 -12.32
C ARG A 246 5.35 -1.98 -13.13
N LEU A 247 6.42 -2.44 -12.48
CA LEU A 247 7.54 -3.08 -13.17
C LEU A 247 7.15 -4.44 -13.77
N ARG A 248 6.38 -5.26 -13.05
CA ARG A 248 5.88 -6.55 -13.54
C ARG A 248 4.99 -6.39 -14.77
N ASP A 249 4.11 -5.39 -14.75
CA ASP A 249 3.07 -5.19 -15.76
C ASP A 249 3.55 -4.36 -16.96
N LEU A 250 4.83 -3.97 -16.99
CA LEU A 250 5.42 -3.33 -18.16
C LEU A 250 5.22 -4.19 -19.43
N PRO A 251 4.83 -3.57 -20.56
CA PRO A 251 4.72 -4.28 -21.84
C PRO A 251 6.02 -5.01 -22.19
N ALA A 252 5.91 -6.19 -22.78
CA ALA A 252 7.06 -7.03 -23.11
C ALA A 252 8.08 -6.29 -24.01
N GLU A 253 7.58 -5.47 -24.94
CA GLU A 253 8.38 -4.67 -25.85
C GLU A 253 9.14 -3.56 -25.13
N VAL A 254 8.55 -2.97 -24.09
CA VAL A 254 9.19 -1.94 -23.25
C VAL A 254 10.28 -2.59 -22.38
N ARG A 255 9.98 -3.74 -21.77
CA ARG A 255 10.97 -4.51 -20.98
C ARG A 255 12.17 -4.93 -21.81
N ALA A 256 11.94 -5.31 -23.08
CA ALA A 256 12.99 -5.74 -23.99
C ALA A 256 13.98 -4.62 -24.39
N GLN A 257 13.67 -3.34 -24.12
CA GLN A 257 14.59 -2.23 -24.40
C GLN A 257 15.85 -2.28 -23.54
N SER A 258 15.75 -2.77 -22.30
CA SER A 258 16.90 -2.96 -21.40
C SER A 258 16.61 -4.04 -20.34
N PRO A 259 16.66 -5.33 -20.72
CA PRO A 259 16.28 -6.43 -19.82
C PRO A 259 17.13 -6.47 -18.54
N GLU A 260 18.44 -6.20 -18.65
CA GLU A 260 19.36 -6.16 -17.50
C GLU A 260 18.99 -5.04 -16.51
N THR A 261 18.55 -3.87 -17.01
CA THR A 261 18.09 -2.77 -16.16
C THR A 261 16.80 -3.13 -15.45
N VAL A 262 15.85 -3.74 -16.17
CA VAL A 262 14.57 -4.20 -15.60
C VAL A 262 14.81 -5.25 -14.52
N GLU A 263 15.65 -6.24 -14.77
CA GLU A 263 16.01 -7.27 -13.80
C GLU A 263 16.70 -6.67 -12.56
N ARG A 264 17.63 -5.73 -12.76
CA ARG A 264 18.28 -5.02 -11.65
C ARG A 264 17.29 -4.25 -10.78
N VAL A 265 16.36 -3.51 -11.39
CA VAL A 265 15.34 -2.77 -10.65
C VAL A 265 14.39 -3.73 -9.93
N GLN A 266 14.04 -4.86 -10.56
CA GLN A 266 13.23 -5.90 -9.94
C GLN A 266 13.89 -6.48 -8.69
N GLN A 267 15.20 -6.74 -8.74
CA GLN A 267 15.95 -7.21 -7.57
C GLN A 267 16.01 -6.15 -6.46
N LEU A 268 16.27 -4.88 -6.81
CA LEU A 268 16.28 -3.79 -5.84
C LEU A 268 14.97 -3.64 -5.07
N LEU A 269 13.83 -3.85 -5.75
CA LEU A 269 12.52 -3.84 -5.11
C LEU A 269 12.25 -5.11 -4.27
N ALA A 270 12.74 -6.27 -4.72
CA ALA A 270 12.61 -7.53 -3.98
C ALA A 270 13.42 -7.51 -2.67
N ASP A 271 14.58 -6.83 -2.66
CA ASP A 271 15.42 -6.63 -1.48
C ASP A 271 14.78 -5.75 -0.40
N LEU A 272 13.59 -5.19 -0.64
CA LEU A 272 12.80 -4.45 0.36
C LEU A 272 11.74 -5.32 1.06
N ASN A 273 11.55 -6.59 0.66
CA ASN A 273 10.47 -7.44 1.17
C ASN A 273 10.52 -7.65 2.69
N ASP A 274 11.70 -7.64 3.28
CA ASP A 274 11.90 -7.83 4.73
C ASP A 274 11.49 -6.61 5.56
N LEU A 275 11.27 -5.44 4.94
CA LEU A 275 10.67 -4.28 5.61
C LEU A 275 9.17 -4.49 5.92
N TRP A 276 8.56 -5.51 5.30
CA TRP A 276 7.11 -5.74 5.32
C TRP A 276 6.77 -7.12 5.91
N PRO A 277 7.07 -7.39 7.19
CA PRO A 277 6.75 -8.67 7.81
C PRO A 277 5.24 -8.97 7.81
N ASP A 278 4.42 -7.92 7.91
CA ASP A 278 2.96 -7.95 7.87
C ASP A 278 2.45 -6.56 7.43
N ILE A 279 1.23 -6.47 6.90
CA ILE A 279 0.53 -5.20 6.65
C ILE A 279 0.02 -4.56 7.95
N ALA A 280 -0.21 -5.36 8.99
CA ALA A 280 -0.59 -4.92 10.33
C ALA A 280 0.34 -5.51 11.40
N PRO A 281 1.64 -5.15 11.41
CA PRO A 281 2.61 -5.73 12.34
C PRO A 281 2.31 -5.31 13.79
N GLY A 282 3.00 -5.96 14.74
CA GLY A 282 3.03 -5.48 16.13
C GLY A 282 3.73 -4.13 16.27
N ASP A 283 4.11 -3.78 17.51
CA ASP A 283 4.70 -2.45 17.79
C ASP A 283 6.15 -2.29 17.33
N SER A 284 6.78 -3.35 16.83
CA SER A 284 8.16 -3.36 16.35
C SER A 284 8.25 -3.79 14.91
N VAL A 285 9.00 -3.04 14.12
CA VAL A 285 9.33 -3.36 12.73
C VAL A 285 10.82 -3.14 12.54
N ASP A 286 11.52 -4.18 12.07
CA ASP A 286 12.94 -4.07 11.75
C ASP A 286 13.13 -3.40 10.38
N GLY A 287 13.92 -2.33 10.33
CA GLY A 287 14.15 -1.63 9.07
C GLY A 287 14.41 -0.15 9.26
N GLU A 288 15.02 0.47 8.25
CA GLU A 288 15.34 1.89 8.26
C GLU A 288 14.86 2.53 6.95
N PRO A 289 14.26 3.74 6.97
CA PRO A 289 13.77 4.41 5.76
C PRO A 289 14.89 4.67 4.73
N SER A 290 16.15 4.75 5.19
CA SER A 290 17.33 4.87 4.31
C SER A 290 17.45 3.76 3.27
N ARG A 291 16.88 2.58 3.51
CA ARG A 291 16.84 1.48 2.52
C ARG A 291 15.94 1.84 1.34
N LEU A 292 14.76 2.40 1.59
CA LEU A 292 13.82 2.86 0.56
C LEU A 292 14.43 4.00 -0.26
N TYR A 293 14.97 5.02 0.41
CA TYR A 293 15.67 6.12 -0.27
C TYR A 293 16.87 5.65 -1.09
N GLY A 294 17.67 4.74 -0.55
CA GLY A 294 18.80 4.14 -1.25
C GLY A 294 18.37 3.33 -2.47
N THR A 295 17.23 2.64 -2.40
CA THR A 295 16.66 1.93 -3.55
C THR A 295 16.16 2.92 -4.59
N ALA A 296 15.38 3.93 -4.21
CA ALA A 296 14.91 4.99 -5.11
C ALA A 296 16.08 5.63 -5.89
N ALA A 297 17.15 6.03 -5.21
CA ALA A 297 18.34 6.61 -5.86
C ALA A 297 19.01 5.64 -6.86
N ARG A 298 19.07 4.34 -6.57
CA ARG A 298 19.64 3.34 -7.49
C ARG A 298 18.76 3.11 -8.71
N ILE A 299 17.44 3.22 -8.56
CA ILE A 299 16.47 3.17 -9.66
C ILE A 299 16.60 4.44 -10.52
N GLU A 300 16.76 5.61 -9.91
CA GLU A 300 17.03 6.86 -10.64
C GLU A 300 18.28 6.74 -11.51
N ILE A 301 19.40 6.29 -10.93
CA ILE A 301 20.65 6.04 -11.66
C ILE A 301 20.43 5.04 -12.80
N ALA A 302 19.61 4.01 -12.58
CA ALA A 302 19.26 3.03 -13.60
C ALA A 302 18.51 3.66 -14.79
N ALA A 303 17.49 4.44 -14.49
CA ALA A 303 16.64 5.08 -15.48
C ALA A 303 17.39 6.18 -16.27
N LEU A 304 18.30 6.92 -15.62
CA LEU A 304 19.12 7.94 -16.26
C LEU A 304 20.22 7.35 -17.17
N GLY A 305 20.57 6.07 -16.99
CA GLY A 305 21.54 5.36 -17.82
C GLY A 305 20.98 4.71 -19.10
N LEU A 306 19.66 4.80 -19.33
CA LEU A 306 18.98 4.39 -20.56
C LEU A 306 19.15 5.44 -21.66
#